data_AF-A0A838UU01-F1
#
_entry.id   AF-A0A838UU01-F1
#
_cell.length_a   1.000
_cell.length_b   1.000
_cell.length_c   1.000
_cell.angle_alpha   90.00
_cell.angle_beta   90.00
_cell.angle_gamma   90.00
#
_symmetry.space_group_name_H-M   'P 1'
#
loop_
_entity.id
_entity.type
_entity.pdbx_description
1 polymer ?
#
loop_
_entity_poly.entity_id
_entity_poly.type
_entity_poly.pdbx_seq_one_letter_code
_entity_poly.pdbx_strand_id
1 'polypeptide(L)'
;MDETHDDPTYQAGYDTMMRLHAEALRRGWRVPPRRIAQEILWLEHSASAPAGKTLAMLERPLYSPGWYRGRAAALREILRRERAG
;
A
#
# COMPACT_ATOMS: atom_id res chain seq x y z
N MET A 1 6.72 23.52 2.95
CA MET A 1 7.59 22.38 2.65
C MET A 1 6.68 21.19 2.44
N ASP A 2 6.65 20.65 1.22
CA ASP A 2 5.87 19.46 0.90
C ASP A 2 6.68 18.23 1.33
N GLU A 3 6.57 17.86 2.61
CA GLU A 3 7.28 16.73 3.26
C GLU A 3 6.81 15.34 2.77
N THR A 4 6.14 15.24 1.62
CA THR A 4 5.52 13.98 1.18
C THR A 4 6.39 13.17 0.22
N HIS A 5 7.49 13.72 -0.31
CA HIS A 5 8.30 13.06 -1.34
C HIS A 5 9.49 12.23 -0.83
N ASP A 6 9.96 12.46 0.41
CA ASP A 6 11.15 11.77 0.97
C ASP A 6 10.85 10.93 2.22
N ASP A 7 9.64 10.36 2.32
CA ASP A 7 9.38 9.37 3.37
C ASP A 7 9.92 7.99 2.91
N PRO A 8 11.03 7.49 3.47
CA PRO A 8 11.60 6.19 3.07
C PRO A 8 10.63 5.03 3.30
N THR A 9 9.68 5.19 4.22
CA THR A 9 8.64 4.18 4.48
C THR A 9 7.60 4.14 3.37
N TYR A 10 7.34 5.26 2.69
CA TYR A 10 6.48 5.30 1.50
C TYR A 10 7.04 4.43 0.39
N GLN A 11 8.30 4.65 0.01
CA GLN A 11 8.93 3.91 -1.08
C GLN A 11 8.98 2.42 -0.77
N ALA A 12 9.36 2.07 0.46
CA ALA A 12 9.42 0.67 0.88
C ALA A 12 8.03 -0.02 0.87
N GLY A 13 6.96 0.71 1.20
CA GLY A 13 5.59 0.22 1.11
C GLY A 13 5.13 0.01 -0.33
N TYR A 14 5.48 0.94 -1.22
CA TYR A 14 5.22 0.85 -2.66
C TYR A 14 5.90 -0.37 -3.28
N ASP A 15 7.23 -0.50 -3.08
CA ASP A 15 8.03 -1.57 -3.66
C ASP A 15 7.59 -2.95 -3.18
N THR A 16 7.18 -3.05 -1.92
CA THR A 16 6.65 -4.30 -1.35
C THR A 16 5.42 -4.79 -2.11
N MET A 17 4.45 -3.91 -2.38
CA MET A 17 3.23 -4.29 -3.09
C MET A 17 3.50 -4.62 -4.56
N MET A 18 4.37 -3.85 -5.22
CA MET A 18 4.76 -4.13 -6.61
C MET A 18 5.47 -5.48 -6.74
N ARG A 19 6.38 -5.81 -5.81
CA ARG A 19 7.06 -7.11 -5.78
C ARG A 19 6.09 -8.28 -5.54
N LEU A 20 5.15 -8.12 -4.60
CA LEU A 20 4.12 -9.13 -4.33
C LEU A 20 3.22 -9.35 -5.55
N HIS A 21 2.83 -8.27 -6.24
CA HIS A 21 2.03 -8.37 -7.45
C HIS A 21 2.80 -9.07 -8.58
N ALA A 22 4.07 -8.74 -8.78
CA ALA A 22 4.92 -9.42 -9.78
C ALA A 22 5.07 -10.93 -9.48
N GLU A 23 5.23 -11.32 -8.21
CA GLU A 23 5.23 -12.73 -7.80
C GLU A 23 3.86 -13.39 -8.05
N ALA A 24 2.76 -12.71 -7.71
CA ALA A 24 1.41 -13.22 -7.95
C ALA A 24 1.17 -13.48 -9.44
N LEU A 25 1.54 -12.55 -10.31
CA LEU A 25 1.45 -12.73 -11.76
C LEU A 25 2.30 -13.91 -12.24
N ARG A 26 3.54 -14.08 -11.74
CA ARG A 26 4.38 -15.24 -12.07
C ARG A 26 3.75 -16.57 -11.65
N ARG A 27 2.93 -16.59 -10.60
CA ARG A 27 2.17 -17.76 -10.14
C ARG A 27 0.82 -17.94 -10.83
N GLY A 28 0.45 -17.04 -11.74
CA GLY A 28 -0.87 -17.02 -12.37
C GLY A 28 -2.00 -16.59 -11.42
N TRP A 29 -1.67 -16.03 -10.25
CA TRP A 29 -2.65 -15.51 -9.31
C TRP A 29 -3.13 -14.14 -9.75
N ARG A 30 -4.45 -13.96 -9.81
CA ARG A 30 -5.08 -12.66 -10.06
C ARG A 30 -5.87 -12.24 -8.84
N VAL A 31 -5.68 -10.99 -8.43
CA VAL A 31 -6.47 -10.40 -7.34
C VAL A 31 -7.68 -9.71 -7.97
N PRO A 32 -8.91 -9.97 -7.51
CA PRO A 32 -10.08 -9.31 -8.04
C PRO A 32 -9.99 -7.78 -7.86
N PRO A 33 -10.34 -6.96 -8.88
CA PRO A 33 -10.32 -5.49 -8.79
C PRO A 33 -11.07 -4.92 -7.57
N ARG A 34 -12.19 -5.54 -7.18
CA ARG A 34 -12.96 -5.17 -5.99
C ARG A 34 -12.18 -5.36 -4.70
N ARG A 35 -11.36 -6.41 -4.61
CA ARG A 35 -10.51 -6.67 -3.45
C ARG A 35 -9.38 -5.66 -3.35
N ILE A 36 -8.79 -5.28 -4.49
CA ILE A 36 -7.80 -4.21 -4.57
C ILE A 36 -8.40 -2.87 -4.09
N ALA A 37 -9.60 -2.52 -4.56
CA ALA A 37 -10.28 -1.29 -4.13
C ALA A 37 -10.56 -1.26 -2.61
N GLN A 38 -11.02 -2.38 -2.04
CA GLN A 38 -11.27 -2.48 -0.60
C GLN A 38 -9.97 -2.31 0.22
N GLU A 39 -8.86 -2.89 -0.24
CA GLU A 39 -7.57 -2.75 0.44
C GLU A 39 -7.04 -1.32 0.35
N ILE A 40 -7.22 -0.61 -0.78
CA ILE A 40 -6.86 0.81 -0.90
C ILE A 40 -7.58 1.65 0.16
N LEU A 41 -8.89 1.47 0.31
CA LEU A 41 -9.68 2.20 1.31
C LEU A 41 -9.21 1.92 2.74
N TRP A 42 -8.87 0.66 3.04
CA TRP A 42 -8.34 0.30 4.36
C TRP A 42 -6.98 0.97 4.62
N LEU A 43 -6.08 0.96 3.64
CA LEU A 43 -4.75 1.57 3.76
C LEU A 43 -4.82 3.09 3.92
N GLU A 44 -5.71 3.77 3.18
CA GLU A 44 -5.94 5.21 3.33
C GLU A 44 -6.48 5.56 4.72
N HIS A 45 -7.39 4.74 5.25
CA HIS A 45 -7.89 4.90 6.61
C HIS A 45 -6.77 4.71 7.64
N SER A 46 -5.96 3.65 7.52
CA SER A 46 -4.81 3.40 8.39
C SER A 46 -3.75 4.50 8.33
N ALA A 47 -3.53 5.10 7.15
CA ALA A 47 -2.63 6.24 6.98
C ALA A 47 -3.14 7.54 7.64
N SER A 48 -4.43 7.62 7.93
CA SER A 48 -5.09 8.79 8.52
C SER A 48 -5.40 8.60 10.01
N ALA A 49 -5.17 7.41 10.55
CA ALA A 49 -5.44 7.11 11.95
C ALA A 49 -4.48 7.90 12.87
N PRO A 50 -4.99 8.58 13.91
CA PRO A 50 -4.12 9.23 14.88
C PRO A 50 -3.30 8.17 15.63
N ALA A 51 -2.00 8.44 15.82
CA ALA A 51 -1.02 7.54 16.41
C ALA A 51 -1.41 6.95 17.80
N GLY A 52 -2.43 7.51 18.47
CA GLY A 52 -2.92 7.07 19.78
C GLY A 52 -4.03 6.01 19.77
N LYS A 53 -4.58 5.59 18.63
CA LYS A 53 -5.63 4.54 18.55
C LYS A 53 -5.19 3.25 17.86
N THR A 54 -3.95 3.17 17.40
CA THR A 54 -3.43 1.95 16.78
C THR A 54 -2.94 1.02 17.89
N LEU A 55 -3.86 0.27 18.49
CA LEU A 55 -3.60 -0.78 19.47
C LEU A 55 -2.93 -1.98 18.77
N ALA A 56 -1.73 -1.74 18.21
CA ALA A 56 -0.84 -2.69 17.55
C ALA A 56 0.52 -2.04 17.19
N MET A 57 0.92 -0.93 17.83
CA MET A 57 2.17 -0.21 17.50
C MET A 57 3.40 -0.77 18.23
N LEU A 58 3.39 -2.07 18.53
CA LEU A 58 4.56 -2.82 18.97
C LEU A 58 4.99 -3.70 17.80
N GLU A 59 6.24 -3.51 17.38
CA GLU A 59 6.99 -4.37 16.44
C GLU A 59 6.76 -4.16 14.93
N ARG A 60 7.14 -2.99 14.41
CA ARG A 60 8.05 -2.83 13.25
C ARG A 60 7.99 -1.38 12.75
N PRO A 61 9.11 -0.75 12.37
CA PRO A 61 9.13 0.57 11.73
C PRO A 61 8.42 0.63 10.35
N LEU A 62 7.78 -0.47 9.92
CA LEU A 62 7.14 -0.66 8.62
C LEU A 62 5.63 -0.35 8.64
N TYR A 63 5.05 0.18 9.71
CA TYR A 63 3.60 0.48 9.79
C TYR A 63 3.33 1.96 10.06
N SER A 64 4.06 2.83 9.36
CA SER A 64 3.88 4.29 9.39
C SER A 64 2.77 4.75 8.43
N PRO A 65 2.26 5.98 8.60
CA PRO A 65 1.39 6.60 7.61
C PRO A 65 1.98 6.61 6.19
N GLY A 66 3.28 6.88 6.03
CA GLY A 66 3.99 6.83 4.75
C GLY A 66 3.93 5.45 4.10
N TRP A 67 4.22 4.39 4.86
CA TRP A 67 4.13 3.01 4.38
C TRP A 67 2.75 2.66 3.86
N TYR A 68 1.69 2.99 4.60
CA TYR A 68 0.31 2.75 4.16
C TYR A 68 -0.03 3.51 2.88
N ARG A 69 0.40 4.78 2.77
CA ARG A 69 0.23 5.58 1.54
C ARG A 69 0.98 4.97 0.35
N GLY A 70 2.21 4.50 0.54
CA GLY A 70 3.01 3.83 -0.49
C GLY A 70 2.35 2.56 -1.00
N ARG A 71 1.86 1.71 -0.08
CA ARG A 71 1.09 0.51 -0.44
C ARG A 71 -0.17 0.84 -1.24
N ALA A 72 -0.92 1.88 -0.82
CA ALA A 72 -2.13 2.31 -1.52
C ALA A 72 -1.81 2.84 -2.93
N ALA A 73 -0.72 3.59 -3.10
CA ALA A 73 -0.26 4.08 -4.39
C ALA A 73 0.07 2.94 -5.36
N ALA A 74 0.80 1.92 -4.90
CA ALA A 74 1.10 0.73 -5.69
C ALA A 74 -0.17 -0.03 -6.12
N LEU A 75 -1.15 -0.19 -5.22
CA LEU A 75 -2.42 -0.83 -5.56
C LEU A 75 -3.24 -0.05 -6.60
N ARG A 76 -3.24 1.28 -6.55
CA ARG A 76 -3.87 2.11 -7.59
C ARG A 76 -3.18 1.95 -8.94
N GLU A 77 -1.86 1.86 -8.96
CA GLU A 77 -1.06 1.60 -10.16
C GLU A 77 -1.41 0.24 -10.77
N ILE A 78 -1.44 -0.82 -9.95
CA ILE A 78 -1.83 -2.18 -10.36
C ILE A 78 -3.23 -2.17 -10.98
N LEU A 79 -4.20 -1.54 -10.30
CA LEU A 79 -5.58 -1.47 -10.79
C LEU A 79 -5.68 -0.71 -12.12
N ARG A 80 -4.86 0.34 -12.32
CA ARG A 80 -4.79 1.05 -13.61
C ARG A 80 -4.22 0.16 -14.71
N ARG A 81 -3.16 -0.60 -14.43
CA ARG A 81 -2.55 -1.54 -15.40
C ARG A 81 -3.51 -2.65 -15.79
N GLU A 82 -4.23 -3.23 -14.83
CA GLU A 82 -5.19 -4.31 -15.09
C GLU A 82 -6.45 -3.85 -15.86
N ARG A 83 -6.78 -2.55 -15.83
CA ARG A 83 -7.89 -1.98 -16.62
C ARG A 83 -7.49 -1.60 -18.04
N ALA A 84 -6.20 -1.44 -18.31
CA ALA A 84 -5.67 -0.98 -19.60
C ALA A 84 -5.29 -2.14 -20.54
N GLY A 85 -5.29 -3.39 -20.05
CA GLY A 85 -5.09 -4.61 -20.84
C GLY A 85 -6.37 -5.42 -20.93
#